data_AF-A0A7J2RAQ8-F1
#
_entry.id   AF-A0A7J2RAQ8-F1
#
_cell.length_a   1.000
_cell.length_b   1.000
_cell.length_c   1.000
_cell.angle_alpha   90.00
_cell.angle_beta   90.00
_cell.angle_gamma   90.00
#
_symmetry.space_group_name_H-M   'P 1'
#
loop_
_entity.id
_entity.type
_entity.pdbx_description
1 polymer ?
#
loop_
_entity_poly.entity_id
_entity_poly.type
_entity_poly.pdbx_seq_one_letter_code
_entity_poly.pdbx_strand_id
1 'polypeptide(L)'
;MILKVLKRKLKSWSTVHIFKEEKTPISVKWEGENKVWFNVSDYPKMLTIAQIEILVLLMEHILAEKIEFATSSGKSNEATPKVNDQPVKANNNSSEENVIDDNLQIVEEVNLGDDVKKIEGIIKGETEKALLLQMNNKNEHWIPKSTIKSKFTSVEGTKQSFIIDSWILEKNKVEA
;
A
#
# COMPACT_ATOMS: atom_id res chain seq x y z
N MET A 1 5.39 0.81 4.94
CA MET A 1 4.87 0.29 6.23
C MET A 1 3.43 0.72 6.41
N ILE A 2 2.58 -0.20 6.90
CA ILE A 2 1.12 0.00 7.08
C ILE A 2 0.79 1.29 7.83
N LEU A 3 1.50 1.60 8.93
CA LEU A 3 1.27 2.82 9.70
C LEU A 3 1.43 4.10 8.86
N LYS A 4 2.38 4.12 7.91
CA LYS A 4 2.55 5.26 6.98
C LYS A 4 1.35 5.38 6.03
N VAL A 5 0.73 4.27 5.64
CA VAL A 5 -0.51 4.29 4.85
C VAL A 5 -1.65 4.84 5.69
N LEU A 6 -1.87 4.33 6.90
CA LEU A 6 -2.96 4.80 7.77
C LEU A 6 -2.83 6.29 8.12
N LYS A 7 -1.60 6.81 8.28
CA LYS A 7 -1.31 8.25 8.48
C LYS A 7 -1.37 9.09 7.19
N ARG A 8 -1.84 8.52 6.07
CA ARG A 8 -1.89 9.15 4.74
C ARG A 8 -0.55 9.65 4.19
N LYS A 9 0.57 9.17 4.73
CA LYS A 9 1.92 9.46 4.19
C LYS A 9 2.21 8.63 2.94
N LEU A 10 1.49 7.53 2.74
CA LEU A 10 1.55 6.67 1.56
C LEU A 10 0.13 6.33 1.09
N LYS A 11 -0.07 6.25 -0.23
CA LYS A 11 -1.36 5.87 -0.82
C LYS A 11 -1.68 4.39 -0.64
N SER A 12 -0.66 3.53 -0.69
CA SER A 12 -0.78 2.09 -0.56
C SER A 12 0.51 1.45 -0.06
N TRP A 13 0.40 0.21 0.40
CA TRP A 13 1.51 -0.67 0.73
C TRP A 13 1.08 -2.12 0.53
N SER A 14 2.00 -2.98 0.08
CA SER A 14 1.75 -4.42 -0.10
C SER A 14 2.97 -5.25 0.27
N THR A 15 2.74 -6.52 0.58
CA THR A 15 3.75 -7.53 0.86
C THR A 15 3.19 -8.93 0.60
N VAL A 16 4.05 -9.94 0.66
CA VAL A 16 3.65 -11.35 0.64
C VAL A 16 4.18 -11.99 1.91
N HIS A 17 3.28 -12.49 2.74
CA HIS A 17 3.64 -13.31 3.89
C HIS A 17 3.86 -14.74 3.44
N ILE A 18 5.03 -15.30 3.75
CA ILE A 18 5.38 -16.68 3.42
C ILE A 18 5.43 -17.47 4.73
N PHE A 19 4.58 -18.48 4.84
CA PHE A 19 4.61 -19.43 5.94
C PHE A 19 4.64 -20.85 5.38
N LYS A 20 5.76 -21.55 5.60
CA LYS A 20 6.07 -22.82 4.93
C LYS A 20 6.04 -22.65 3.40
N GLU A 21 5.16 -23.35 2.71
CA GLU A 21 4.98 -23.28 1.24
C GLU A 21 3.82 -22.35 0.84
N GLU A 22 3.05 -21.84 1.81
CA GLU A 22 1.91 -20.98 1.55
C GLU A 22 2.34 -19.51 1.45
N LYS A 23 1.88 -18.84 0.39
CA LYS A 23 2.10 -17.42 0.14
C LYS A 23 0.78 -16.68 0.28
N THR A 24 0.71 -15.78 1.25
CA THR A 24 -0.46 -14.94 1.51
C THR A 24 -0.15 -13.50 1.10
N PRO A 25 -0.73 -12.99 0.00
CA PRO A 25 -0.54 -11.59 -0.37
C PRO A 25 -1.33 -10.70 0.60
N ILE A 26 -0.69 -9.64 1.07
CA ILE A 26 -1.27 -8.65 1.97
C ILE A 26 -1.13 -7.29 1.31
N SER A 27 -2.21 -6.53 1.23
CA SER A 27 -2.19 -5.15 0.74
C SER A 27 -3.09 -4.24 1.56
N VAL A 28 -2.66 -3.00 1.72
CA VAL A 28 -3.40 -1.94 2.37
C VAL A 28 -3.41 -0.73 1.45
N LYS A 29 -4.59 -0.24 1.08
CA LYS A 29 -4.74 0.89 0.16
C LYS A 29 -5.89 1.80 0.55
N TRP A 30 -5.73 3.08 0.31
CA TRP A 30 -6.84 4.03 0.40
C TRP A 30 -7.75 3.93 -0.82
N GLU A 31 -9.04 4.10 -0.58
CA GLU A 31 -10.05 4.34 -1.61
C GLU A 31 -10.77 5.65 -1.28
N GLY A 32 -10.48 6.67 -2.11
CA GLY A 32 -10.94 8.04 -1.83
C GLY A 32 -10.34 8.57 -0.53
N GLU A 33 -11.12 9.36 0.20
CA GLU A 33 -10.62 10.03 1.39
C GLU A 33 -10.86 9.25 2.68
N ASN A 34 -11.94 8.48 2.81
CA ASN A 34 -12.40 8.03 4.13
C ASN A 34 -12.46 6.51 4.31
N LYS A 35 -11.86 5.76 3.38
CA LYS A 35 -11.90 4.30 3.36
C LYS A 35 -10.52 3.71 3.12
N VAL A 36 -10.16 2.72 3.95
CA VAL A 36 -8.96 1.90 3.74
C VAL A 36 -9.39 0.47 3.52
N TRP A 37 -8.86 -0.15 2.48
CA TRP A 37 -9.00 -1.57 2.21
C TRP A 37 -7.78 -2.32 2.70
N PHE A 38 -8.00 -3.27 3.60
CA PHE A 38 -7.06 -4.33 3.94
C PHE A 38 -7.44 -5.57 3.14
N ASN A 39 -6.57 -6.02 2.25
CA ASN A 39 -6.78 -7.26 1.50
C ASN A 39 -5.73 -8.26 1.97
N VAL A 40 -6.19 -9.36 2.54
CA VAL A 40 -5.34 -10.49 2.94
C VAL A 40 -5.84 -11.68 2.14
N SER A 41 -5.08 -12.07 1.10
CA SER A 41 -5.52 -13.07 0.13
C SER A 41 -6.92 -12.75 -0.43
N ASP A 42 -7.87 -13.65 -0.23
CA ASP A 42 -9.27 -13.60 -0.63
C ASP A 42 -10.19 -12.92 0.40
N TYR A 43 -9.64 -12.39 1.50
CA TYR A 43 -10.36 -11.65 2.53
C TYR A 43 -10.12 -10.13 2.42
N PRO A 44 -10.97 -9.40 1.66
CA PRO A 44 -10.98 -7.94 1.66
C PRO A 44 -11.82 -7.40 2.83
N LYS A 45 -11.24 -6.47 3.59
CA LYS A 45 -11.91 -5.75 4.67
C LYS A 45 -11.77 -4.24 4.46
N MET A 46 -12.90 -3.56 4.33
CA MET A 46 -12.96 -2.11 4.35
C MET A 46 -13.04 -1.62 5.80
N LEU A 47 -12.24 -0.60 6.13
CA LEU A 47 -12.32 0.14 7.38
C LEU A 47 -12.89 1.54 7.13
N THR A 48 -13.77 1.97 8.03
CA THR A 48 -14.29 3.34 8.09
C THR A 48 -13.36 4.24 8.90
N ILE A 49 -13.56 5.56 8.84
CA ILE A 49 -12.71 6.55 9.50
C ILE A 49 -12.50 6.27 11.01
N ALA A 50 -13.56 5.97 11.75
CA ALA A 50 -13.47 5.68 13.18
C ALA A 50 -12.62 4.42 13.47
N GLN A 51 -12.74 3.39 12.63
CA GLN A 51 -11.94 2.16 12.76
C GLN A 51 -10.47 2.42 12.41
N ILE A 52 -10.22 3.27 11.42
CA ILE A 52 -8.87 3.67 11.01
C ILE A 52 -8.19 4.43 12.15
N GLU A 53 -8.87 5.37 12.78
CA GLU A 53 -8.33 6.16 13.91
C GLU A 53 -7.96 5.27 15.09
N ILE A 54 -8.88 4.37 15.50
CA ILE A 54 -8.62 3.41 16.59
C ILE A 54 -7.42 2.52 16.25
N LEU A 55 -7.33 2.05 15.00
CA LEU A 55 -6.21 1.22 14.56
C LEU A 55 -4.88 1.98 14.56
N VAL A 56 -4.87 3.26 14.16
CA VAL A 56 -3.68 4.11 14.23
C VAL A 56 -3.20 4.23 15.67
N LEU A 57 -4.10 4.58 16.60
CA LEU A 57 -3.77 4.71 18.02
C LEU A 57 -3.20 3.40 18.59
N LEU A 58 -3.83 2.26 18.25
CA LEU A 58 -3.35 0.95 18.68
C LEU A 58 -1.96 0.64 18.14
N MET A 59 -1.71 0.87 16.85
CA MET A 59 -0.41 0.60 16.23
C MET A 59 0.69 1.51 16.77
N GLU A 60 0.38 2.77 17.07
CA GLU A 60 1.32 3.69 17.71
C GLU A 60 1.67 3.24 19.13
N HIS A 61 0.65 2.84 19.90
CA HIS A 61 0.84 2.32 21.25
C HIS A 61 1.74 1.07 21.26
N ILE A 62 1.44 0.07 20.42
CA ILE A 62 2.25 -1.14 20.29
C ILE A 62 3.69 -0.81 19.87
N LEU A 63 3.87 0.16 18.97
CA LEU A 63 5.21 0.57 18.54
C LEU A 63 6.00 1.21 19.69
N ALA A 64 5.37 2.10 20.45
CA ALA A 64 5.98 2.75 21.60
C ALA A 64 6.38 1.73 22.68
N GLU A 65 5.46 0.83 23.05
CA GLU A 65 5.71 -0.25 24.00
C GLU A 65 6.86 -1.15 23.52
N LYS A 66 6.84 -1.57 22.25
CA LYS A 66 7.91 -2.39 21.69
C LYS A 66 9.26 -1.68 21.71
N ILE A 67 9.31 -0.37 21.52
CA ILE A 67 10.56 0.41 21.66
C ILE A 67 11.02 0.39 23.12
N GLU A 68 10.14 0.75 24.06
CA GLU A 68 10.45 0.79 25.50
C GLU A 68 11.00 -0.56 26.01
N PHE A 69 10.30 -1.66 25.76
CA PHE A 69 10.64 -2.96 26.34
C PHE A 69 11.63 -3.81 25.51
N ALA A 70 11.79 -3.55 24.20
CA ALA A 70 12.77 -4.29 23.39
C ALA A 70 14.15 -3.61 23.35
N THR A 71 14.25 -2.33 23.73
CA THR A 71 15.52 -1.59 23.74
C THR A 71 16.12 -1.38 25.13
N SER A 72 15.43 -1.81 26.19
CA SER A 72 15.96 -1.84 27.56
C SER A 72 16.94 -3.00 27.78
N SER A 73 18.01 -3.09 26.99
CA SER A 73 19.17 -3.90 27.36
C SER A 73 20.02 -3.13 28.37
N GLY A 74 19.55 -3.14 29.62
CA GLY A 74 20.35 -2.74 30.78
C GLY A 74 19.94 -1.41 31.43
N LYS A 75 19.54 -1.53 32.70
CA LYS A 75 19.28 -0.52 33.74
C LYS A 75 17.94 0.22 33.68
N SER A 76 17.02 -0.21 34.54
CA SER A 76 16.65 0.65 35.65
C SER A 76 16.56 -0.17 36.93
N ASN A 77 17.31 0.24 37.95
CA ASN A 77 16.96 -0.07 39.32
C ASN A 77 15.65 0.68 39.57
N GLU A 78 14.55 -0.02 39.84
CA GLU A 78 13.35 0.58 40.39
C GLU A 78 13.66 1.11 41.79
N ALA A 79 14.14 2.36 41.87
CA ALA A 79 13.84 3.20 43.00
C ALA A 79 12.41 3.71 42.81
N THR A 80 11.52 3.23 43.68
CA THR A 80 10.13 3.66 43.79
C THR A 80 9.99 5.20 43.83
N PRO A 81 9.03 5.81 43.11
CA PRO A 81 8.76 7.23 43.28
C PRO A 81 7.96 7.44 44.57
N LYS A 82 8.56 8.14 45.53
CA LYS A 82 7.81 8.74 46.64
C LYS A 82 6.89 9.83 46.09
N VAL A 83 5.60 9.65 46.35
CA VAL A 83 4.55 10.67 46.27
C VAL A 83 4.93 11.89 47.11
N ASN A 84 4.79 13.09 46.56
CA ASN A 84 4.38 14.27 47.34
C ASN A 84 3.77 15.36 46.44
N ASP A 85 2.66 15.89 46.93
CA ASP A 85 1.74 16.85 46.31
C ASP A 85 2.33 18.24 46.02
N GLN A 86 1.98 18.79 44.81
CA GLN A 86 1.67 20.18 44.37
C GLN A 86 2.39 21.45 44.94
N PRO A 87 2.33 22.66 44.30
CA PRO A 87 1.68 23.07 43.03
C PRO A 87 2.52 23.97 42.06
N VAL A 88 2.06 24.01 40.80
CA VAL A 88 2.09 25.06 39.75
C VAL A 88 3.12 26.21 39.82
N LYS A 89 3.98 26.34 38.78
CA LYS A 89 4.33 27.62 38.14
C LYS A 89 4.50 27.48 36.63
N ALA A 90 3.83 28.38 35.90
CA ALA A 90 3.98 28.60 34.46
C ALA A 90 5.35 29.24 34.14
N ASN A 91 5.92 28.90 32.97
CA ASN A 91 6.68 29.82 32.10
C ASN A 91 7.13 29.13 30.79
N ASN A 92 6.43 29.48 29.71
CA ASN A 92 6.89 29.96 28.40
C ASN A 92 8.32 29.65 27.88
N ASN A 93 8.33 29.18 26.62
CA ASN A 93 9.30 29.39 25.53
C ASN A 93 10.43 28.38 25.32
N SER A 94 10.27 27.50 24.30
CA SER A 94 11.10 27.51 23.09
C SER A 94 10.63 26.42 22.12
N SER A 95 9.99 26.83 21.02
CA SER A 95 9.68 25.98 19.87
C SER A 95 10.95 25.78 19.04
N GLU A 96 11.53 24.58 19.09
CA GLU A 96 12.51 24.13 18.11
C GLU A 96 11.80 23.19 17.12
N GLU A 97 11.42 23.78 15.99
CA GLU A 97 10.87 23.10 14.83
C GLU A 97 12.06 22.56 14.01
N ASN A 98 12.35 21.26 14.14
CA ASN A 98 13.31 20.61 13.25
C ASN A 98 12.65 20.37 11.88
N VAL A 99 12.91 21.29 10.96
CA VAL A 99 12.65 21.13 9.53
C VAL A 99 13.61 20.08 8.99
N ILE A 100 13.09 18.90 8.65
CA ILE A 100 13.80 17.93 7.81
C ILE A 100 13.18 18.06 6.41
N ASP A 101 13.86 18.83 5.58
CA ASP A 101 13.69 18.84 4.13
C ASP A 101 14.20 17.49 3.59
N ASP A 102 13.27 16.66 3.13
CA ASP A 102 13.59 15.43 2.41
C ASP A 102 12.94 15.55 1.02
N ASN A 103 13.56 16.40 0.18
CA ASN A 103 13.38 16.39 -1.26
C ASN A 103 13.90 15.06 -1.84
N LEU A 104 13.12 13.98 -1.67
CA LEU A 104 13.32 12.76 -2.45
C LEU A 104 12.61 12.93 -3.80
N GLN A 105 13.42 13.21 -4.82
CA GLN A 105 13.05 13.05 -6.21
C GLN A 105 12.67 11.57 -6.45
N ILE A 106 11.37 11.28 -6.48
CA ILE A 106 10.84 9.95 -6.80
C ILE A 106 11.12 9.73 -8.29
N VAL A 107 12.25 9.10 -8.59
CA VAL A 107 12.46 8.43 -9.87
C VAL A 107 11.60 7.18 -9.82
N GLU A 108 10.46 7.24 -10.49
CA GLU A 108 9.45 6.19 -10.56
C GLU A 108 9.96 5.03 -11.45
N GLU A 109 11.00 4.32 -11.04
CA GLU A 109 11.24 2.96 -11.52
C GLU A 109 10.29 2.03 -10.76
N VAL A 110 9.07 1.94 -11.28
CA VAL A 110 8.06 1.00 -10.79
C VAL A 110 8.56 -0.41 -11.08
N ASN A 111 9.23 -1.01 -10.09
CA ASN A 111 9.51 -2.44 -10.08
C ASN A 111 8.18 -3.15 -9.82
N LEU A 112 7.39 -3.32 -10.88
CA LEU A 112 6.19 -4.17 -10.89
C LEU A 112 6.68 -5.58 -10.61
N GLY A 113 6.41 -6.11 -9.41
CA GLY A 113 6.80 -7.47 -9.05
C GLY A 113 6.33 -8.51 -10.08
N ASP A 114 6.97 -9.67 -10.07
CA ASP A 114 6.90 -10.71 -11.13
C ASP A 114 5.48 -11.12 -11.58
N ASP A 115 4.46 -10.86 -10.77
CA ASP A 115 3.07 -11.26 -11.00
C ASP A 115 2.28 -10.34 -11.95
N VAL A 116 2.76 -9.13 -12.26
CA VAL A 116 2.08 -8.17 -13.15
C VAL A 116 3.05 -7.53 -14.13
N LYS A 117 2.68 -7.51 -15.41
CA LYS A 117 3.47 -6.86 -16.47
C LYS A 117 2.75 -5.63 -17.00
N LYS A 118 3.53 -4.60 -17.26
CA LYS A 118 3.08 -3.41 -18.00
C LYS A 118 3.25 -3.69 -19.48
N ILE A 119 2.16 -3.60 -20.24
CA ILE A 119 2.16 -3.76 -21.69
C ILE A 119 1.53 -2.54 -22.35
N GLU A 120 1.81 -2.34 -23.63
CA GLU A 120 1.13 -1.34 -24.45
C GLU A 120 0.24 -2.03 -25.48
N GLY A 121 -0.99 -1.54 -25.65
CA GLY A 121 -1.93 -2.11 -26.60
C GLY A 121 -2.99 -1.12 -27.07
N ILE A 122 -3.75 -1.53 -28.07
CA ILE A 122 -4.90 -0.79 -28.61
C ILE A 122 -6.16 -1.59 -28.32
N ILE A 123 -7.19 -0.96 -27.76
CA ILE A 123 -8.50 -1.58 -27.60
C ILE A 123 -9.18 -1.61 -28.96
N LYS A 124 -9.45 -2.82 -29.45
CA LYS A 124 -10.15 -3.06 -30.73
C LYS A 124 -11.60 -3.47 -30.56
N GLY A 125 -11.99 -3.90 -29.36
CA GLY A 125 -13.35 -4.31 -29.08
C GLY A 125 -13.56 -4.53 -27.59
N GLU A 126 -14.79 -4.36 -27.15
CA GLU A 126 -15.17 -4.50 -25.75
C GLU A 126 -16.39 -5.41 -25.64
N THR A 127 -16.36 -6.30 -24.65
CA THR A 127 -17.53 -7.06 -24.19
C THR A 127 -17.79 -6.72 -22.72
N GLU A 128 -18.90 -7.20 -22.18
CA GLU A 128 -19.23 -7.02 -20.76
C GLU A 128 -18.09 -7.49 -19.84
N LYS A 129 -17.37 -8.57 -20.21
CA LYS A 129 -16.39 -9.25 -19.34
C LYS A 129 -14.93 -9.14 -19.81
N ALA A 130 -14.66 -8.78 -21.06
CA ALA A 130 -13.31 -8.78 -21.62
C ALA A 130 -13.08 -7.65 -22.64
N LEU A 131 -11.81 -7.23 -22.77
CA LEU A 131 -11.34 -6.32 -23.81
C LEU A 131 -10.53 -7.11 -24.84
N LEU A 132 -10.75 -6.82 -26.12
CA LEU A 132 -9.88 -7.26 -27.20
C LEU A 132 -8.74 -6.26 -27.33
N LEU A 133 -7.55 -6.68 -26.91
CA LEU A 133 -6.33 -5.87 -26.99
C LEU A 133 -5.49 -6.34 -28.17
N GLN A 134 -5.16 -5.40 -29.05
CA GLN A 134 -4.13 -5.58 -30.07
C GLN A 134 -2.79 -5.13 -29.49
N MET A 135 -1.83 -6.04 -29.45
CA MET A 135 -0.47 -5.77 -28.96
C MET A 135 0.45 -5.30 -30.10
N ASN A 136 1.66 -4.84 -29.76
CA ASN A 136 2.65 -4.33 -30.72
C ASN A 136 3.06 -5.37 -31.79
N ASN A 137 2.94 -6.66 -31.50
CA ASN A 137 3.19 -7.76 -32.45
C ASN A 137 2.03 -8.03 -33.43
N LYS A 138 1.01 -7.16 -33.47
CA LYS A 138 -0.26 -7.30 -34.22
C LYS A 138 -1.14 -8.49 -33.80
N ASN A 139 -0.79 -9.21 -32.73
CA ASN A 139 -1.64 -10.26 -32.18
C ASN A 139 -2.77 -9.64 -31.36
N GLU A 140 -3.95 -10.26 -31.45
CA GLU A 140 -5.18 -9.81 -30.80
C GLU A 140 -5.58 -10.84 -29.76
N HIS A 141 -5.74 -10.40 -28.51
CA HIS A 141 -6.10 -11.27 -27.41
C HIS A 141 -7.25 -10.70 -26.59
N TRP A 142 -8.18 -11.57 -26.25
CA TRP A 142 -9.23 -11.28 -25.28
C TRP A 142 -8.66 -11.34 -23.87
N ILE A 143 -8.57 -10.17 -23.23
CA ILE A 143 -8.11 -10.06 -21.85
C ILE A 143 -9.31 -9.74 -20.96
N PRO A 144 -9.59 -10.57 -19.93
CA PRO A 144 -10.66 -10.29 -18.98
C PRO A 144 -10.42 -8.96 -18.26
N LYS A 145 -11.48 -8.15 -18.11
CA LYS A 145 -11.39 -6.85 -17.41
C LYS A 145 -10.91 -7.01 -15.96
N SER A 146 -11.22 -8.13 -15.31
CA SER A 146 -10.76 -8.49 -13.97
C SER A 146 -9.23 -8.62 -13.83
N THR A 147 -8.56 -8.90 -14.94
CA THR A 147 -7.11 -9.14 -15.03
C THR A 147 -6.35 -7.86 -15.37
N ILE A 148 -7.04 -6.80 -15.77
CA ILE A 148 -6.47 -5.48 -16.04
C ILE A 148 -6.56 -4.66 -14.75
N LYS A 149 -5.41 -4.38 -14.15
CA LYS A 149 -5.31 -3.62 -12.87
C LYS A 149 -5.18 -2.12 -13.09
N SER A 150 -4.88 -1.68 -14.33
CA SER A 150 -4.83 -0.28 -14.71
C SER A 150 -6.21 0.28 -15.05
N LYS A 151 -6.41 1.57 -14.78
CA LYS A 151 -7.54 2.31 -15.38
C LYS A 151 -7.32 2.40 -16.89
N PHE A 152 -8.32 2.03 -17.68
CA PHE A 152 -8.30 2.16 -19.13
C PHE A 152 -9.50 2.99 -19.59
N THR A 153 -9.38 3.62 -20.75
CA THR A 153 -10.47 4.38 -21.35
C THR A 153 -10.92 3.61 -22.59
N SER A 154 -12.20 3.25 -22.67
CA SER A 154 -12.81 2.51 -23.79
C SER A 154 -12.94 3.32 -25.08
N VAL A 155 -11.91 4.11 -25.43
CA VAL A 155 -11.84 4.79 -26.71
C VAL A 155 -11.16 3.85 -27.69
N GLU A 156 -11.94 3.28 -28.61
CA GLU A 156 -11.44 2.43 -29.68
C GLU A 156 -10.32 3.14 -30.45
N GLY A 157 -9.24 2.41 -30.74
CA GLY A 157 -8.13 2.91 -31.55
C GLY A 157 -7.07 3.75 -30.81
N THR A 158 -7.20 3.98 -29.50
CA THR A 158 -6.17 4.69 -28.72
C THR A 158 -5.14 3.73 -28.13
N LYS A 159 -3.85 3.99 -28.36
CA LYS A 159 -2.75 3.25 -27.72
C LYS A 159 -2.69 3.60 -26.24
N GLN A 160 -2.84 2.61 -25.37
CA GLN A 160 -2.82 2.78 -23.91
C GLN A 160 -1.86 1.77 -23.28
N SER A 161 -1.32 2.14 -22.12
CA SER A 161 -0.54 1.21 -21.30
C SER A 161 -1.47 0.49 -20.32
N PHE A 162 -1.40 -0.84 -20.32
CA PHE A 162 -2.16 -1.71 -19.46
C PHE A 162 -1.24 -2.39 -18.46
N ILE A 163 -1.67 -2.46 -17.20
CA ILE A 163 -1.04 -3.32 -16.19
C ILE A 163 -1.89 -4.57 -16.11
N ILE A 164 -1.33 -5.69 -16.54
CA ILE A 164 -2.03 -6.97 -16.71
C ILE A 164 -1.28 -8.06 -15.94
N ASP A 165 -2.02 -8.96 -15.29
CA ASP A 165 -1.41 -10.09 -14.56
C ASP A 165 -0.55 -10.96 -15.50
N SER A 166 0.67 -11.33 -15.09
CA SER A 166 1.65 -12.07 -15.91
C SER A 166 1.10 -13.41 -16.44
N TRP A 167 0.28 -14.10 -15.63
CA TRP A 167 -0.28 -15.41 -15.99
C TRP A 167 -1.17 -15.39 -17.24
N ILE A 168 -1.90 -14.30 -17.52
CA ILE A 168 -2.76 -14.22 -18.71
C ILE A 168 -1.92 -13.93 -19.96
N LEU A 169 -0.79 -13.24 -19.80
CA LEU A 169 0.15 -12.98 -20.89
C LEU A 169 0.91 -14.26 -21.23
N GLU A 170 1.38 -15.00 -20.23
CA GLU A 170 2.03 -16.30 -20.39
C GLU A 170 1.09 -17.34 -21.02
N LYS A 171 -0.16 -17.40 -20.57
CA LYS A 171 -1.18 -18.30 -21.13
C LYS A 171 -1.47 -18.02 -22.60
N ASN A 172 -1.43 -16.75 -23.00
CA ASN A 172 -1.62 -16.32 -24.39
C ASN A 172 -0.32 -16.29 -25.21
N LYS A 173 0.82 -16.70 -24.64
CA LYS A 173 2.16 -16.62 -25.25
C LYS A 173 2.51 -15.20 -25.72
N VAL A 174 2.06 -14.19 -24.98
CA VAL A 174 2.38 -12.79 -25.24
C VAL A 174 3.71 -12.51 -24.57
N GLU A 175 4.78 -12.44 -25.36
CA GLU A 175 6.05 -11.89 -24.92
C GLU A 175 5.89 -10.36 -24.76
N ALA A 176 6.30 -9.86 -23.60
CA ALA A 176 6.31 -8.44 -23.26
C ALA A 176 7.59 -7.78 -23.78
#